data_AF-I5B271-F1
#
_entry.id   AF-I5B271-F1
#
_cell.length_a   1.000
_cell.length_b   1.000
_cell.length_c   1.000
_cell.angle_alpha   90.00
_cell.angle_beta   90.00
_cell.angle_gamma   90.00
#
_symmetry.space_group_name_H-M   'P 1'
#
loop_
_entity.id
_entity.type
_entity.pdbx_description
1 polymer ?
#
loop_
_entity_poly.entity_id
_entity_poly.type
_entity_poly.pdbx_seq_one_letter_code
_entity_poly.pdbx_strand_id
1 'polypeptide(L)'
;MSPRIDQNTSRIFNLLKVLSIFMVMIGHFFKEYGLLWVPVAVGLLIFSFSSGYFTALKYTGDFSWKNYWKKKIERLGMSLLVVNFALLILFLIQGRSGIWSWYSIVNIAGLNGLLNWFRIPDPSPFGERMWFFTLLLIFYLCYPFLEKMNQKTFSVFTALFIAAAFLLSCNIIYGHALWLTACGFIIGVWAAKNAILLPPNISRITAIAIFTAMTAVNFIFNIKTLNFFFILFFSIFLIYACRDITVRDWVDKGAVFFSGCILEIYLIHGYFFMTPTHNRIIDFLLSLLTIILMAKILSMIASKLNHTFIKAST
;
A
#
# COMPACT_ATOMS: atom_id res chain seq x y z
N MET A 1 16.42 -1.07 -24.89
CA MET A 1 15.36 -2.11 -24.77
C MET A 1 14.65 -1.91 -23.43
N SER A 2 13.33 -1.69 -23.42
CA SER A 2 12.57 -1.70 -22.16
C SER A 2 12.70 -3.09 -21.52
N PRO A 3 13.08 -3.21 -20.24
CA PRO A 3 13.11 -4.51 -19.58
C PRO A 3 11.69 -5.10 -19.61
N ARG A 4 11.55 -6.29 -20.22
CA ARG A 4 10.29 -7.02 -20.24
C ARG A 4 10.02 -7.52 -18.82
N ILE A 5 8.89 -7.12 -18.24
CA ILE A 5 8.50 -7.56 -16.90
C ILE A 5 8.33 -9.09 -16.93
N ASP A 6 9.10 -9.79 -16.12
CA ASP A 6 8.99 -11.24 -15.97
C ASP A 6 7.60 -11.63 -15.44
N GLN A 7 6.97 -12.62 -16.09
CA GLN A 7 5.60 -13.01 -15.78
C GLN A 7 5.48 -13.63 -14.39
N ASN A 8 6.44 -14.48 -14.00
CA ASN A 8 6.42 -15.11 -12.68
C ASN A 8 6.56 -14.07 -11.56
N THR A 9 7.49 -13.14 -11.73
CA THR A 9 7.68 -11.99 -10.84
C THR A 9 6.38 -11.18 -10.73
N SER A 10 5.70 -10.90 -11.84
CA SER A 10 4.41 -10.21 -11.81
C SER A 10 3.33 -10.97 -11.01
N ARG A 11 3.24 -12.30 -11.17
CA ARG A 11 2.29 -13.16 -10.44
C ARG A 11 2.56 -13.15 -8.94
N ILE A 12 3.82 -13.28 -8.53
CA ILE A 12 4.21 -13.23 -7.11
C ILE A 12 3.90 -11.90 -6.47
N PHE A 13 4.30 -10.81 -7.11
CA PHE A 13 4.01 -9.50 -6.55
C PHE A 13 2.52 -9.19 -6.52
N ASN A 14 1.73 -9.78 -7.43
CA ASN A 14 0.29 -9.71 -7.35
C ASN A 14 -0.25 -10.38 -6.08
N LEU A 15 0.20 -11.60 -5.80
CA LEU A 15 -0.13 -12.33 -4.58
C LEU A 15 0.32 -11.57 -3.32
N LEU A 16 1.58 -11.09 -3.29
CA LEU A 16 2.15 -10.37 -2.15
C LEU A 16 1.37 -9.08 -1.84
N LYS A 17 0.91 -8.34 -2.85
CA LYS A 17 0.04 -7.16 -2.63
C LYS A 17 -1.31 -7.53 -2.00
N VAL A 18 -1.93 -8.62 -2.44
CA VAL A 18 -3.19 -9.12 -1.87
C VAL A 18 -2.99 -9.51 -0.40
N LEU A 19 -1.96 -10.29 -0.11
CA LEU A 19 -1.62 -10.66 1.26
C LEU A 19 -1.32 -9.44 2.13
N SER A 20 -0.63 -8.43 1.58
CA SER A 20 -0.33 -7.18 2.28
C SER A 20 -1.58 -6.43 2.70
N ILE A 21 -2.58 -6.32 1.82
CA ILE A 21 -3.86 -5.66 2.16
C ILE A 21 -4.61 -6.46 3.22
N PHE A 22 -4.63 -7.78 3.15
CA PHE A 22 -5.25 -8.59 4.21
C PHE A 22 -4.50 -8.46 5.55
N MET A 23 -3.17 -8.37 5.56
CA MET A 23 -2.42 -8.09 6.78
C MET A 23 -2.81 -6.74 7.40
N VAL A 24 -2.98 -5.69 6.59
CA VAL A 24 -3.47 -4.38 7.04
C VAL A 24 -4.86 -4.49 7.65
N MET A 25 -5.78 -5.20 6.99
CA MET A 25 -7.14 -5.42 7.51
C MET A 25 -7.14 -6.18 8.84
N ILE A 26 -6.33 -7.24 8.95
CA ILE A 26 -6.16 -8.00 10.20
C ILE A 26 -5.67 -7.07 11.31
N GLY A 27 -4.61 -6.30 11.08
CA GLY A 27 -4.07 -5.39 12.09
C GLY A 27 -5.06 -4.29 12.51
N HIS A 28 -5.89 -3.81 11.60
CA HIS A 28 -6.93 -2.82 11.89
C HIS A 28 -8.13 -3.38 12.66
N PHE A 29 -8.50 -4.64 12.42
CA PHE A 29 -9.58 -5.30 13.13
C PHE A 29 -9.13 -5.73 14.54
N PHE A 30 -7.97 -6.37 14.62
CA PHE A 30 -7.37 -6.91 15.85
C PHE A 30 -6.43 -5.91 16.53
N LYS A 31 -6.80 -4.63 16.55
CA LYS A 31 -5.94 -3.50 16.99
C LYS A 31 -5.40 -3.61 18.43
N GLU A 32 -6.06 -4.38 19.28
CA GLU A 32 -5.67 -4.62 20.67
C GLU A 32 -4.42 -5.50 20.81
N TYR A 33 -4.09 -6.29 19.80
CA TYR A 33 -2.88 -7.11 19.79
C TYR A 33 -1.72 -6.24 19.32
N GLY A 34 -1.06 -5.59 20.29
CA GLY A 34 0.02 -4.62 20.08
C GLY A 34 1.27 -5.14 19.36
N LEU A 35 1.32 -6.38 18.88
CA LEU A 35 2.40 -6.92 18.03
C LEU A 35 2.04 -6.92 16.54
N LEU A 36 0.75 -6.82 16.18
CA LEU A 36 0.30 -6.90 14.78
C LEU A 36 0.78 -5.73 13.91
N TRP A 37 1.24 -4.63 14.51
CA TRP A 37 1.80 -3.51 13.75
C TRP A 37 3.05 -3.89 12.96
N VAL A 38 3.83 -4.90 13.40
CA VAL A 38 5.04 -5.36 12.68
C VAL A 38 4.65 -6.02 11.35
N PRO A 39 3.80 -7.07 11.32
CA PRO A 39 3.27 -7.61 10.06
C PRO A 39 2.59 -6.57 9.17
N VAL A 40 1.83 -5.63 9.74
CA VAL A 40 1.20 -4.53 8.98
C VAL A 40 2.25 -3.65 8.31
N ALA A 41 3.30 -3.26 9.03
CA ALA A 41 4.39 -2.46 8.48
C ALA A 41 5.15 -3.20 7.35
N VAL A 42 5.40 -4.51 7.53
CA VAL A 42 5.98 -5.36 6.49
C VAL A 42 5.07 -5.39 5.26
N GLY A 43 3.76 -5.60 5.42
CA GLY A 43 2.79 -5.60 4.33
C GLY A 43 2.73 -4.26 3.57
N LEU A 44 2.66 -3.13 4.29
CA LEU A 44 2.68 -1.81 3.66
C LEU A 44 3.99 -1.54 2.91
N LEU A 45 5.12 -1.98 3.45
CA LEU A 45 6.42 -1.87 2.79
C LEU A 45 6.47 -2.72 1.51
N ILE A 46 6.03 -3.99 1.56
CA ILE A 46 5.93 -4.86 0.38
C ILE A 46 5.04 -4.21 -0.68
N PHE A 47 3.88 -3.69 -0.30
CA PHE A 47 2.96 -3.03 -1.20
C PHE A 47 3.59 -1.78 -1.86
N SER A 48 4.22 -0.92 -1.06
CA SER A 48 4.87 0.31 -1.56
C SER A 48 6.10 0.02 -2.42
N PHE A 49 6.94 -0.95 -2.04
CA PHE A 49 8.04 -1.46 -2.86
C PHE A 49 7.54 -1.97 -4.19
N SER A 50 6.49 -2.80 -4.19
CA SER A 50 5.85 -3.28 -5.42
C SER A 50 5.38 -2.12 -6.30
N SER A 51 4.74 -1.11 -5.70
CA SER A 51 4.28 0.08 -6.40
C SER A 51 5.44 0.83 -7.08
N GLY A 52 6.55 1.03 -6.37
CA GLY A 52 7.74 1.71 -6.89
C GLY A 52 8.44 0.92 -7.99
N TYR A 53 8.69 -0.36 -7.74
CA TYR A 53 9.37 -1.28 -8.65
C TYR A 53 8.68 -1.38 -10.02
N PHE A 54 7.37 -1.70 -10.04
CA PHE A 54 6.65 -1.79 -11.32
C PHE A 54 6.34 -0.44 -11.95
N THR A 55 6.24 0.63 -11.17
CA THR A 55 6.10 1.97 -11.77
C THR A 55 7.38 2.32 -12.52
N ALA A 56 8.54 2.12 -11.92
CA ALA A 56 9.83 2.31 -12.57
C ALA A 56 9.94 1.44 -13.85
N LEU A 57 9.78 0.11 -13.75
CA LEU A 57 9.89 -0.77 -14.92
C LEU A 57 8.93 -0.42 -16.07
N LYS A 58 7.71 0.06 -15.76
CA LYS A 58 6.71 0.40 -16.78
C LYS A 58 7.04 1.69 -17.53
N TYR A 59 7.75 2.60 -16.90
CA TYR A 59 7.94 3.97 -17.38
C TYR A 59 9.42 4.33 -17.64
N THR A 60 10.34 3.36 -17.53
CA THR A 60 11.75 3.50 -17.89
C THR A 60 11.92 3.92 -19.35
N GLY A 61 12.79 4.92 -19.60
CA GLY A 61 13.14 5.39 -20.95
C GLY A 61 12.35 6.65 -21.33
N ASP A 62 11.45 6.53 -22.31
CA ASP A 62 10.71 7.67 -22.87
C ASP A 62 9.50 8.06 -22.00
N PHE A 63 9.79 8.68 -20.85
CA PHE A 63 8.77 9.09 -19.89
C PHE A 63 7.88 10.22 -20.43
N SER A 64 6.63 9.88 -20.77
CA SER A 64 5.59 10.86 -21.12
C SER A 64 4.76 11.25 -19.90
N TRP A 65 4.90 12.50 -19.46
CA TRP A 65 4.14 13.07 -18.33
C TRP A 65 2.63 12.99 -18.55
N LYS A 66 2.16 13.35 -19.75
CA LYS A 66 0.72 13.33 -20.09
C LYS A 66 0.14 11.92 -19.99
N ASN A 67 0.83 10.94 -20.58
CA ASN A 67 0.38 9.54 -20.57
C ASN A 67 0.45 8.93 -19.16
N TYR A 68 1.45 9.31 -18.37
CA TYR A 68 1.58 8.89 -16.98
C TYR A 68 0.35 9.33 -16.17
N TRP A 69 0.04 10.63 -16.15
CA TRP A 69 -1.07 11.16 -15.38
C TRP A 69 -2.43 10.67 -15.86
N LYS A 70 -2.64 10.60 -17.19
CA LYS A 70 -3.87 10.03 -17.76
C LYS A 70 -4.13 8.61 -17.23
N LYS A 71 -3.13 7.73 -17.32
CA LYS A 71 -3.25 6.34 -16.82
C LYS A 71 -3.45 6.25 -15.30
N LYS A 72 -2.94 7.20 -14.52
CA LYS A 72 -3.16 7.23 -13.06
C LYS A 72 -4.56 7.69 -12.71
N ILE A 73 -5.05 8.75 -13.36
CA ILE A 73 -6.41 9.27 -13.18
C ILE A 73 -7.44 8.22 -13.63
N GLU A 74 -7.26 7.60 -14.80
CA GLU A 74 -8.15 6.53 -15.27
C GLU A 74 -8.18 5.33 -14.31
N ARG A 75 -7.05 5.01 -13.67
CA ARG A 75 -6.96 3.88 -12.74
C ARG A 75 -7.59 4.17 -11.38
N LEU A 76 -7.44 5.37 -10.84
CA LEU A 76 -7.84 5.70 -9.47
C LEU A 76 -9.15 6.49 -9.41
N GLY A 77 -9.37 7.38 -10.37
CA GLY A 77 -10.41 8.41 -10.31
C GLY A 77 -11.81 7.83 -10.25
N MET A 78 -12.14 6.89 -11.14
CA MET A 78 -13.48 6.27 -11.14
C MET A 78 -13.73 5.42 -9.91
N SER A 79 -12.76 4.61 -9.48
CA SER A 79 -12.89 3.84 -8.24
C SER A 79 -13.09 4.74 -7.03
N LEU A 80 -12.31 5.82 -6.92
CA LEU A 80 -12.43 6.79 -5.82
C LEU A 80 -13.79 7.49 -5.84
N LEU A 81 -14.28 7.91 -7.01
CA LEU A 81 -15.59 8.54 -7.16
C LEU A 81 -16.73 7.60 -6.75
N VAL A 82 -16.74 6.38 -7.27
CA VAL A 82 -17.79 5.39 -6.98
C VAL A 82 -17.80 5.00 -5.51
N VAL A 83 -16.64 4.76 -4.91
CA VAL A 83 -16.52 4.44 -3.48
C VAL A 83 -17.00 5.61 -2.62
N ASN A 84 -16.56 6.83 -2.88
CA ASN A 84 -17.00 8.00 -2.11
C ASN A 84 -18.50 8.24 -2.25
N PHE A 85 -19.08 8.04 -3.44
CA PHE A 85 -20.52 8.15 -3.63
C PHE A 85 -21.30 7.08 -2.84
N ALA A 86 -20.83 5.83 -2.84
CA ALA A 86 -21.44 4.79 -2.02
C ALA A 86 -21.33 5.08 -0.51
N LEU A 87 -20.17 5.58 -0.06
CA LEU A 87 -19.98 6.00 1.33
C LEU A 87 -20.84 7.20 1.69
N LEU A 88 -21.04 8.16 0.77
CA LEU A 88 -21.95 9.28 0.98
C LEU A 88 -23.37 8.79 1.27
N ILE A 89 -23.90 7.88 0.44
CA ILE A 89 -25.23 7.28 0.66
C ILE A 89 -25.29 6.60 2.03
N LEU A 90 -24.27 5.80 2.37
CA LEU A 90 -24.19 5.12 3.64
C LEU A 90 -24.22 6.10 4.83
N PHE A 91 -23.44 7.18 4.77
CA PHE A 91 -23.36 8.17 5.84
C PHE A 91 -24.65 8.99 5.99
N LEU A 92 -25.33 9.28 4.87
CA LEU A 92 -26.66 9.90 4.91
C LEU A 92 -27.68 8.99 5.58
N ILE A 93 -27.70 7.70 5.25
CA ILE A 93 -28.58 6.70 5.90
C ILE A 93 -28.27 6.57 7.39
N GLN A 94 -26.99 6.60 7.77
CA GLN A 94 -26.55 6.54 9.17
C GLN A 94 -26.75 7.84 9.94
N GLY A 95 -27.15 8.94 9.29
CA GLY A 95 -27.28 10.25 9.94
C GLY A 95 -25.95 10.80 10.49
N ARG A 96 -24.81 10.49 9.86
CA ARG A 96 -23.49 10.98 10.31
C ARG A 96 -23.41 12.51 10.15
N SER A 97 -22.84 13.19 11.14
CA SER A 97 -22.52 14.62 11.05
C SER A 97 -21.22 14.84 10.26
N GLY A 98 -20.91 16.10 9.90
CA GLY A 98 -19.65 16.48 9.27
C GLY A 98 -19.49 16.14 7.78
N ILE A 99 -20.52 15.56 7.14
CA ILE A 99 -20.55 15.22 5.70
C ILE A 99 -20.34 16.45 4.81
N TRP A 100 -20.89 17.59 5.21
CA TRP A 100 -20.85 18.84 4.44
C TRP A 100 -19.79 19.79 5.00
N SER A 101 -18.53 19.37 4.96
CA SER A 101 -17.41 20.17 5.45
C SER A 101 -16.27 20.23 4.42
N TRP A 102 -15.39 21.23 4.56
CA TRP A 102 -14.20 21.31 3.70
C TRP A 102 -13.27 20.10 3.89
N TYR A 103 -13.28 19.50 5.09
CA TYR A 103 -12.57 18.25 5.37
C TYR A 103 -13.06 17.09 4.50
N SER A 104 -14.37 17.04 4.23
CA SER A 104 -14.94 16.03 3.32
C SER A 104 -14.36 16.15 1.91
N ILE A 105 -14.09 17.36 1.41
CA ILE A 105 -13.42 17.56 0.11
C ILE A 105 -12.01 16.96 0.13
N VAL A 106 -11.24 17.25 1.18
CA VAL A 106 -9.88 16.72 1.36
C VAL A 106 -9.89 15.19 1.45
N ASN A 107 -10.87 14.61 2.17
CA ASN A 107 -10.98 13.18 2.35
C ASN A 107 -11.46 12.45 1.10
N ILE A 108 -12.42 13.04 0.36
CA ILE A 108 -12.89 12.52 -0.93
C ILE A 108 -11.75 12.52 -1.95
N ALA A 109 -10.89 13.55 -1.94
CA ALA A 109 -9.68 13.60 -2.75
C ALA A 109 -8.60 12.59 -2.30
N GLY A 110 -8.80 11.90 -1.18
CA GLY A 110 -7.86 10.92 -0.66
C GLY A 110 -6.65 11.55 0.04
N LEU A 111 -6.77 12.80 0.50
CA LEU A 111 -5.70 13.59 1.12
C LEU A 111 -5.78 13.63 2.65
N ASN A 112 -6.61 12.77 3.27
CA ASN A 112 -6.78 12.65 4.72
C ASN A 112 -5.46 12.46 5.49
N GLY A 113 -4.46 11.83 4.86
CA GLY A 113 -3.12 11.70 5.43
C GLY A 113 -2.49 13.04 5.80
N LEU A 114 -2.71 14.10 5.03
CA LEU A 114 -2.22 15.44 5.37
C LEU A 114 -2.85 15.94 6.68
N LEU A 115 -4.16 15.78 6.84
CA LEU A 115 -4.86 16.18 8.07
C LEU A 115 -4.30 15.41 9.28
N ASN A 116 -4.13 14.09 9.14
CA ASN A 116 -3.54 13.24 10.18
C ASN A 116 -2.09 13.64 10.50
N TRP A 117 -1.27 13.94 9.48
CA TRP A 117 0.15 14.31 9.64
C TRP A 117 0.37 15.76 10.07
N PHE A 118 -0.68 16.57 10.18
CA PHE A 118 -0.61 17.89 10.81
C PHE A 118 -1.48 17.97 12.07
N ARG A 119 -2.03 16.83 12.53
CA ARG A 119 -2.93 16.72 13.69
C ARG A 119 -4.13 17.68 13.62
N ILE A 120 -4.62 17.92 12.41
CA ILE A 120 -5.80 18.75 12.20
C ILE A 120 -7.01 17.87 12.54
N PRO A 121 -7.84 18.22 13.53
CA PRO A 121 -9.04 17.46 13.86
C PRO A 121 -9.98 17.39 12.66
N ASP A 122 -10.42 16.18 12.34
CA ASP A 122 -11.25 15.90 11.17
C ASP A 122 -12.64 15.41 11.61
N PRO A 123 -13.68 16.26 11.52
CA PRO A 123 -15.05 15.88 11.87
C PRO A 123 -15.75 15.12 10.74
N SER A 124 -15.14 14.97 9.56
CA SER A 124 -15.76 14.33 8.41
C SER A 124 -15.77 12.79 8.57
N PRO A 125 -16.87 12.11 8.19
CA PRO A 125 -16.93 10.65 8.23
C PRO A 125 -16.11 10.00 7.09
N PHE A 126 -15.76 10.76 6.05
CA PHE A 126 -14.83 10.31 5.01
C PHE A 126 -13.40 10.26 5.55
N GLY A 127 -12.52 9.46 4.95
CA GLY A 127 -11.08 9.51 5.26
C GLY A 127 -10.59 8.47 6.27
N GLU A 128 -11.47 7.67 6.88
CA GLU A 128 -11.08 6.77 7.96
C GLU A 128 -10.00 5.77 7.49
N ARG A 129 -8.83 5.82 8.16
CA ARG A 129 -7.67 4.94 7.88
C ARG A 129 -7.11 5.05 6.45
N MET A 130 -7.38 6.16 5.75
CA MET A 130 -6.97 6.38 4.35
C MET A 130 -5.60 7.07 4.19
N TRP A 131 -4.83 7.27 5.26
CA TRP A 131 -3.54 7.98 5.19
C TRP A 131 -2.55 7.35 4.20
N PHE A 132 -2.58 6.03 4.04
CA PHE A 132 -1.71 5.33 3.08
C PHE A 132 -2.08 5.66 1.62
N PHE A 133 -3.34 5.96 1.33
CA PHE A 133 -3.73 6.44 0.00
C PHE A 133 -3.16 7.83 -0.30
N THR A 134 -3.14 8.73 0.69
CA THR A 134 -2.44 10.02 0.54
C THR A 134 -0.97 9.82 0.21
N LEU A 135 -0.30 8.88 0.89
CA LEU A 135 1.09 8.54 0.59
C LEU A 135 1.25 7.97 -0.84
N LEU A 136 0.31 7.14 -1.30
CA LEU A 136 0.29 6.63 -2.67
C LEU A 136 0.17 7.76 -3.71
N LEU A 137 -0.66 8.78 -3.44
CA LEU A 137 -0.78 9.96 -4.31
C LEU A 137 0.54 10.75 -4.36
N ILE A 138 1.21 10.92 -3.21
CA ILE A 138 2.53 11.54 -3.13
C ILE A 138 3.57 10.75 -3.93
N PHE A 139 3.58 9.42 -3.83
CA PHE A 139 4.46 8.58 -4.64
C PHE A 139 4.25 8.81 -6.14
N TYR A 140 2.99 8.97 -6.58
CA TYR A 140 2.70 9.27 -7.98
C TYR A 140 3.13 10.67 -8.39
N LEU A 141 3.00 11.65 -7.49
CA LEU A 141 3.47 13.01 -7.71
C LEU A 141 5.00 13.10 -7.79
N CYS A 142 5.72 12.36 -6.94
CA CYS A 142 7.17 12.40 -6.87
C CYS A 142 7.85 11.59 -7.98
N TYR A 143 7.25 10.49 -8.43
CA TYR A 143 7.89 9.56 -9.39
C TYR A 143 8.47 10.24 -10.65
N PRO A 144 7.78 11.18 -11.34
CA PRO A 144 8.34 11.88 -12.49
C PRO A 144 9.69 12.57 -12.23
N PHE A 145 9.93 13.04 -11.00
CA PHE A 145 11.20 13.64 -10.60
C PHE A 145 12.26 12.56 -10.34
N LEU A 146 11.87 11.47 -9.66
CA LEU A 146 12.74 10.31 -9.40
C LEU A 146 13.21 9.64 -10.70
N GLU A 147 12.35 9.61 -11.72
CA GLU A 147 12.67 9.02 -13.02
C GLU A 147 13.79 9.80 -13.72
N LYS A 148 13.80 11.13 -13.64
CA LYS A 148 14.83 11.99 -14.24
C LYS A 148 16.22 11.86 -13.60
N MET A 149 16.33 11.32 -12.40
CA MET A 149 17.61 11.14 -11.72
C MET A 149 18.39 9.99 -12.38
N ASN A 150 19.69 10.18 -12.66
CA ASN A 150 20.53 9.07 -13.10
C ASN A 150 20.71 8.02 -11.98
N GLN A 151 21.14 6.80 -12.33
CA GLN A 151 21.27 5.68 -11.40
C GLN A 151 22.18 5.97 -10.18
N LYS A 152 23.33 6.62 -10.39
CA LYS A 152 24.29 6.93 -9.32
C LYS A 152 23.69 7.93 -8.33
N THR A 153 23.15 9.04 -8.83
CA THR A 153 22.49 10.06 -8.02
C THR A 153 21.28 9.49 -7.28
N PHE A 154 20.53 8.58 -7.91
CA PHE A 154 19.39 7.93 -7.28
C PHE A 154 19.79 7.00 -6.12
N SER A 155 20.92 6.30 -6.23
CA SER A 155 21.46 5.48 -5.14
C SER A 155 21.85 6.33 -3.92
N VAL A 156 22.53 7.46 -4.14
CA VAL A 156 22.88 8.41 -3.07
C VAL A 156 21.61 8.99 -2.43
N PHE A 157 20.66 9.42 -3.26
CA PHE A 157 19.36 9.91 -2.79
C PHE A 157 18.63 8.87 -1.95
N THR A 158 18.62 7.60 -2.37
CA THR A 158 17.98 6.51 -1.63
C THR A 158 18.61 6.32 -0.25
N ALA A 159 19.94 6.31 -0.16
CA ALA A 159 20.65 6.20 1.11
C ALA A 159 20.35 7.39 2.05
N LEU A 160 20.42 8.62 1.52
CA LEU A 160 20.09 9.83 2.28
C LEU A 160 18.62 9.86 2.72
N PHE A 161 17.71 9.39 1.85
CA PHE A 161 16.28 9.31 2.17
C PHE A 161 16.02 8.32 3.30
N ILE A 162 16.65 7.14 3.29
CA ILE A 162 16.52 6.15 4.38
C ILE A 162 17.03 6.74 5.70
N ALA A 163 18.18 7.43 5.67
CA ALA A 163 18.72 8.10 6.86
C ALA A 163 17.78 9.19 7.38
N ALA A 164 17.25 10.05 6.50
CA ALA A 164 16.29 11.08 6.85
C ALA A 164 14.99 10.47 7.39
N ALA A 165 14.46 9.42 6.75
CA ALA A 165 13.25 8.71 7.19
C ALA A 165 13.44 8.07 8.57
N PHE A 166 14.61 7.50 8.85
CA PHE A 166 14.95 7.00 10.18
C PHE A 166 14.95 8.12 11.22
N LEU A 167 15.64 9.25 10.95
CA LEU A 167 15.66 10.41 11.84
C LEU A 167 14.25 10.98 12.09
N LEU A 168 13.44 11.10 11.05
CA LEU A 168 12.05 11.56 11.16
C LEU A 168 11.20 10.57 11.97
N SER A 169 11.46 9.26 11.85
CA SER A 169 10.78 8.25 12.66
C SER A 169 11.14 8.32 14.15
N CYS A 170 12.31 8.85 14.50
CA CYS A 170 12.72 9.06 15.89
C CYS A 170 12.16 10.36 16.49
N ASN A 171 11.98 11.40 15.66
CA ASN A 171 11.67 12.76 16.15
C ASN A 171 10.20 13.17 15.94
N ILE A 172 9.52 12.59 14.96
CA ILE A 172 8.13 12.92 14.66
C ILE A 172 7.22 11.78 15.11
N ILE A 173 6.19 12.14 15.88
CA ILE A 173 5.14 11.22 16.36
C ILE A 173 4.18 10.89 15.19
N TYR A 174 4.73 10.47 14.06
CA TYR A 174 4.01 9.76 13.01
C TYR A 174 4.52 8.35 12.98
N GLY A 175 3.58 7.40 12.97
CA GLY A 175 3.87 5.99 13.17
C GLY A 175 4.97 5.54 12.24
N HIS A 176 5.98 4.85 12.78
CA HIS A 176 7.13 4.30 12.06
C HIS A 176 6.74 3.61 10.72
N ALA A 177 5.51 3.08 10.64
CA ALA A 177 4.89 2.57 9.43
C ALA A 177 4.90 3.57 8.25
N LEU A 178 4.62 4.86 8.44
CA LEU A 178 4.63 5.88 7.38
C LEU A 178 5.99 5.97 6.69
N TRP A 179 7.04 6.21 7.47
CA TRP A 179 8.39 6.40 6.97
C TRP A 179 8.99 5.09 6.40
N LEU A 180 8.71 3.95 7.02
CA LEU A 180 9.07 2.63 6.49
C LEU A 180 8.42 2.37 5.13
N THR A 181 7.13 2.71 4.99
CA THR A 181 6.39 2.55 3.75
C THR A 181 6.93 3.50 2.66
N ALA A 182 7.32 4.72 3.04
CA ALA A 182 7.98 5.65 2.12
C ALA A 182 9.31 5.10 1.60
N CYS A 183 10.13 4.52 2.48
CA CYS A 183 11.36 3.82 2.09
C CYS A 183 11.08 2.68 1.11
N GLY A 184 10.04 1.88 1.35
CA GLY A 184 9.63 0.79 0.45
C GLY A 184 9.50 1.26 -1.00
N PHE A 185 8.76 2.35 -1.24
CA PHE A 185 8.59 2.91 -2.59
C PHE A 185 9.92 3.35 -3.24
N ILE A 186 10.75 4.12 -2.51
CA ILE A 186 12.04 4.62 -3.03
C ILE A 186 12.99 3.45 -3.35
N ILE A 187 13.08 2.46 -2.45
CA ILE A 187 13.92 1.27 -2.66
C ILE A 187 13.38 0.43 -3.83
N GLY A 188 12.06 0.35 -4.00
CA GLY A 188 11.44 -0.32 -5.16
C GLY A 188 11.86 0.31 -6.49
N VAL A 189 11.80 1.65 -6.58
CA VAL A 189 12.30 2.39 -7.77
C VAL A 189 13.79 2.15 -7.96
N TRP A 190 14.58 2.18 -6.87
CA TRP A 190 16.03 1.99 -6.92
C TRP A 190 16.40 0.61 -7.43
N ALA A 191 15.72 -0.42 -6.92
CA ALA A 191 15.91 -1.82 -7.31
C ALA A 191 15.59 -2.03 -8.80
N ALA A 192 14.52 -1.41 -9.31
CA ALA A 192 14.17 -1.49 -10.72
C ALA A 192 15.20 -0.78 -11.62
N LYS A 193 15.62 0.45 -11.26
CA LYS A 193 16.57 1.24 -12.06
C LYS A 193 17.97 0.62 -12.10
N ASN A 194 18.38 -0.06 -11.04
CA ASN A 194 19.69 -0.73 -10.96
C ASN A 194 19.62 -2.24 -11.29
N ALA A 195 18.45 -2.74 -11.73
CA ALA A 195 18.23 -4.15 -12.07
C ALA A 195 18.78 -5.12 -11.01
N ILE A 196 18.54 -4.83 -9.72
CA ILE A 196 19.11 -5.60 -8.61
C ILE A 196 18.60 -7.04 -8.65
N LEU A 197 19.54 -7.98 -8.69
CA LEU A 197 19.29 -9.42 -8.62
C LEU A 197 19.97 -9.94 -7.35
N LEU A 198 19.18 -10.47 -6.42
CA LEU A 198 19.69 -11.17 -5.24
C LEU A 198 19.33 -12.64 -5.34
N PRO A 199 20.29 -13.57 -5.12
CA PRO A 199 19.98 -15.00 -5.11
C PRO A 199 18.91 -15.33 -4.05
N PRO A 200 17.90 -16.15 -4.37
CA PRO A 200 16.81 -16.47 -3.43
C PRO A 200 17.27 -17.16 -2.15
N ASN A 201 18.32 -17.98 -2.23
CA ASN A 201 18.87 -18.68 -1.05
C ASN A 201 19.51 -17.68 -0.07
N ILE A 202 20.32 -16.75 -0.59
CA ILE A 202 20.91 -15.68 0.23
C ILE A 202 19.81 -14.84 0.84
N SER A 203 18.81 -14.45 0.04
CA SER A 203 17.69 -13.64 0.52
C SER A 203 16.90 -14.33 1.64
N ARG A 204 16.64 -15.63 1.52
CA ARG A 204 15.98 -16.43 2.57
C ARG A 204 16.80 -16.50 3.84
N ILE A 205 18.09 -16.84 3.74
CA ILE A 205 18.99 -16.95 4.90
C ILE A 205 19.09 -15.60 5.61
N THR A 206 19.29 -14.52 4.86
CA THR A 206 19.38 -13.17 5.42
C THR A 206 18.06 -12.72 6.05
N ALA A 207 16.91 -12.99 5.43
CA ALA A 207 15.61 -12.68 6.03
C ALA A 207 15.40 -13.42 7.38
N ILE A 208 15.74 -14.72 7.44
CA ILE A 208 15.67 -15.51 8.68
C ILE A 208 16.63 -14.93 9.73
N ALA A 209 17.88 -14.64 9.35
CA ALA A 209 18.88 -14.08 10.26
C ALA A 209 18.44 -12.72 10.84
N ILE A 210 17.89 -11.84 10.00
CA ILE A 210 17.36 -10.53 10.42
C ILE A 210 16.15 -10.71 11.35
N PHE A 211 15.24 -11.62 11.05
CA PHE A 211 14.07 -11.89 11.91
C PHE A 211 14.48 -12.43 13.28
N THR A 212 15.43 -13.37 13.32
CA THR A 212 16.00 -13.91 14.56
C THR A 212 16.72 -12.82 15.34
N ALA A 213 17.55 -11.99 14.68
CA ALA A 213 18.23 -10.87 15.31
C ALA A 213 17.23 -9.83 15.86
N MET A 214 16.20 -9.48 15.10
CA MET A 214 15.13 -8.59 15.56
C MET A 214 14.45 -9.14 16.81
N THR A 215 14.12 -10.43 16.82
CA THR A 215 13.50 -11.09 17.97
C THR A 215 14.42 -11.06 19.20
N ALA A 216 15.69 -11.45 19.04
CA ALA A 216 16.67 -11.40 20.12
C ALA A 216 16.87 -9.97 20.67
N VAL A 217 17.06 -8.99 19.79
CA VAL A 217 17.29 -7.59 20.19
C VAL A 217 16.08 -6.97 20.90
N ASN A 218 14.86 -7.30 20.49
CA ASN A 218 13.64 -6.81 21.15
C ASN A 218 13.33 -7.50 22.47
N PHE A 219 13.45 -8.83 22.53
CA PHE A 219 12.94 -9.60 23.67
C PHE A 219 14.01 -9.98 24.70
N ILE A 220 15.28 -10.08 24.28
CA ILE A 220 16.40 -10.38 25.19
C ILE A 220 17.07 -9.07 25.63
N PHE A 221 17.39 -8.19 24.68
CA PHE A 221 18.13 -6.95 24.97
C PHE A 221 17.22 -5.72 25.19
N ASN A 222 15.91 -5.82 24.93
CA ASN A 222 14.93 -4.72 25.05
C ASN A 222 15.29 -3.44 24.27
N ILE A 223 16.01 -3.56 23.15
CA ILE A 223 16.38 -2.44 22.29
C ILE A 223 15.38 -2.34 21.13
N LYS A 224 14.55 -1.30 21.12
CA LYS A 224 13.48 -1.12 20.11
C LYS A 224 13.83 -0.12 19.01
N THR A 225 14.87 0.68 19.20
CA THR A 225 15.30 1.74 18.26
C THR A 225 15.73 1.19 16.90
N LEU A 226 16.25 -0.04 16.86
CA LEU A 226 16.71 -0.70 15.63
C LEU A 226 15.57 -1.33 14.80
N ASN A 227 14.33 -1.32 15.31
CA ASN A 227 13.20 -1.96 14.62
C ASN A 227 12.92 -1.37 13.25
N PHE A 228 13.20 -0.09 13.05
CA PHE A 228 13.11 0.53 11.73
C PHE A 228 13.96 -0.24 10.71
N PHE A 229 15.25 -0.44 11.00
CA PHE A 229 16.16 -1.15 10.10
C PHE A 229 15.84 -2.63 10.00
N PHE A 230 15.51 -3.29 11.11
CA PHE A 230 15.13 -4.71 11.07
C PHE A 230 13.92 -4.95 10.17
N ILE A 231 12.84 -4.18 10.35
CA ILE A 231 11.63 -4.33 9.53
C ILE A 231 11.92 -3.97 8.07
N LEU A 232 12.67 -2.89 7.82
CA LEU A 232 13.05 -2.47 6.48
C LEU A 232 13.80 -3.58 5.74
N PHE A 233 14.93 -4.04 6.27
CA PHE A 233 15.76 -5.03 5.61
C PHE A 233 15.09 -6.41 5.57
N PHE A 234 14.39 -6.82 6.64
CA PHE A 234 13.60 -8.06 6.64
C PHE A 234 12.61 -8.06 5.47
N SER A 235 11.85 -6.97 5.30
CA SER A 235 10.85 -6.88 4.24
C SER A 235 11.49 -6.93 2.84
N ILE A 236 12.61 -6.22 2.64
CA ILE A 236 13.32 -6.25 1.36
C ILE A 236 13.83 -7.66 1.03
N PHE A 237 14.51 -8.32 1.97
CA PHE A 237 15.01 -9.68 1.74
C PHE A 237 13.87 -10.70 1.63
N LEU A 238 12.75 -10.50 2.31
CA LEU A 238 11.55 -11.32 2.14
C LEU A 238 10.98 -11.20 0.71
N ILE A 239 10.93 -9.99 0.15
CA ILE A 239 10.49 -9.77 -1.25
C ILE A 239 11.39 -10.54 -2.21
N TYR A 240 12.71 -10.43 -2.08
CA TYR A 240 13.64 -11.15 -2.94
C TYR A 240 13.63 -12.67 -2.71
N ALA A 241 13.43 -13.11 -1.47
CA ALA A 241 13.24 -14.53 -1.14
C ALA A 241 11.99 -15.11 -1.82
N CYS A 242 10.93 -14.31 -1.92
CA CYS A 242 9.69 -14.73 -2.56
C CYS A 242 9.73 -14.61 -4.09
N ARG A 243 10.49 -13.68 -4.68
CA ARG A 243 10.44 -13.31 -6.11
C ARG A 243 10.42 -14.49 -7.08
N ASP A 244 11.23 -15.52 -6.83
CA ASP A 244 11.44 -16.64 -7.75
C ASP A 244 10.64 -17.90 -7.36
N ILE A 245 9.76 -17.81 -6.36
CA ILE A 245 8.84 -18.90 -6.05
C ILE A 245 7.91 -19.12 -7.27
N THR A 246 7.52 -20.36 -7.53
CA THR A 246 6.52 -20.65 -8.57
C THR A 246 5.12 -20.62 -7.96
N VAL A 247 4.26 -19.74 -8.48
CA VAL A 247 2.86 -19.66 -8.02
C VAL A 247 2.02 -20.68 -8.79
N ARG A 248 1.36 -21.59 -8.05
CA ARG A 248 0.40 -22.51 -8.66
C ARG A 248 -0.78 -21.75 -9.26
N ASP A 249 -1.30 -22.21 -10.38
CA ASP A 249 -2.33 -21.49 -11.14
C ASP A 249 -3.61 -21.21 -10.35
N TRP A 250 -4.03 -22.10 -9.46
CA TRP A 250 -5.20 -21.86 -8.62
C TRP A 250 -4.99 -20.74 -7.59
N VAL A 251 -3.77 -20.60 -7.05
CA VAL A 251 -3.41 -19.51 -6.13
C VAL A 251 -3.40 -18.19 -6.88
N ASP A 252 -2.84 -18.18 -8.09
CA ASP A 252 -2.79 -17.00 -8.93
C ASP A 252 -4.19 -16.56 -9.38
N LYS A 253 -5.07 -17.50 -9.76
CA LYS A 253 -6.48 -17.20 -10.05
C LYS A 253 -7.17 -16.52 -8.85
N GLY A 254 -6.93 -17.00 -7.63
CA GLY A 254 -7.40 -16.36 -6.41
C GLY A 254 -6.81 -14.95 -6.23
N ALA A 255 -5.49 -14.79 -6.39
CA ALA A 255 -4.84 -13.49 -6.30
C ALA A 255 -5.35 -12.49 -7.35
N VAL A 256 -5.59 -12.92 -8.59
CA VAL A 256 -6.18 -12.10 -9.66
C VAL A 256 -7.59 -11.69 -9.29
N PHE A 257 -8.40 -12.59 -8.71
CA PHE A 257 -9.71 -12.26 -8.20
C PHE A 257 -9.63 -11.09 -7.20
N PHE A 258 -8.80 -11.17 -6.16
CA PHE A 258 -8.72 -10.07 -5.18
C PHE A 258 -8.04 -8.81 -5.71
N SER A 259 -7.02 -8.94 -6.56
CA SER A 259 -6.26 -7.83 -7.10
C SER A 259 -7.12 -6.84 -7.90
N GLY A 260 -8.15 -7.35 -8.59
CA GLY A 260 -9.08 -6.51 -9.35
C GLY A 260 -9.89 -5.52 -8.52
N CYS A 261 -10.01 -5.73 -7.20
CA CYS A 261 -10.77 -4.84 -6.29
C CYS A 261 -9.93 -4.40 -5.06
N ILE A 262 -8.60 -4.47 -5.16
CA ILE A 262 -7.70 -4.17 -4.03
C ILE A 262 -7.87 -2.74 -3.52
N LEU A 263 -8.11 -1.79 -4.44
CA LEU A 263 -8.24 -0.38 -4.12
C LEU A 263 -9.53 -0.15 -3.34
N GLU A 264 -10.63 -0.72 -3.81
CA GLU A 264 -11.93 -0.64 -3.16
C GLU A 264 -11.89 -1.30 -1.78
N ILE A 265 -11.28 -2.49 -1.65
CA ILE A 265 -11.04 -3.12 -0.33
C ILE A 265 -10.31 -2.14 0.60
N TYR A 266 -9.20 -1.56 0.11
CA TYR A 266 -8.43 -0.60 0.89
C TYR A 266 -9.25 0.64 1.29
N LEU A 267 -10.10 1.17 0.42
CA LEU A 267 -10.88 2.37 0.71
C LEU A 267 -12.05 2.11 1.67
N ILE A 268 -12.67 0.92 1.63
CA ILE A 268 -13.90 0.66 2.40
C ILE A 268 -13.68 -0.13 3.69
N HIS A 269 -12.55 -0.85 3.85
CA HIS A 269 -12.42 -1.82 4.95
C HIS A 269 -12.65 -1.23 6.35
N GLY A 270 -12.23 0.02 6.59
CA GLY A 270 -12.43 0.70 7.87
C GLY A 270 -13.91 0.89 8.24
N TYR A 271 -14.78 1.03 7.25
CA TYR A 271 -16.21 1.33 7.42
C TYR A 271 -17.10 0.12 7.64
N PHE A 272 -16.62 -1.07 7.25
CA PHE A 272 -17.40 -2.31 7.24
C PHE A 272 -16.87 -3.35 8.23
N PHE A 273 -16.11 -2.92 9.25
CA PHE A 273 -15.81 -3.77 10.39
C PHE A 273 -17.04 -3.87 11.30
N MET A 274 -17.58 -5.07 11.40
CA MET A 274 -18.80 -5.38 12.15
C MET A 274 -18.48 -6.33 13.30
N THR A 275 -19.18 -6.20 14.41
CA THR A 275 -19.05 -7.09 15.58
C THR A 275 -20.40 -7.64 16.07
N PRO A 276 -21.18 -8.33 15.22
CA PRO A 276 -22.55 -8.75 15.56
C PRO A 276 -22.62 -9.94 16.52
N THR A 277 -21.63 -10.84 16.53
CA THR A 277 -21.66 -12.07 17.32
C THR A 277 -20.86 -11.98 18.61
N HIS A 278 -20.04 -10.94 18.76
CA HIS A 278 -19.01 -10.78 19.80
C HIS A 278 -17.90 -11.85 19.77
N ASN A 279 -17.98 -12.85 18.87
CA ASN A 279 -16.87 -13.75 18.58
C ASN A 279 -15.98 -13.11 17.52
N ARG A 280 -14.78 -12.67 17.91
CA ARG A 280 -13.88 -11.89 17.04
C ARG A 280 -13.49 -12.59 15.76
N ILE A 281 -13.33 -13.92 15.76
CA ILE A 281 -12.95 -14.65 14.55
C ILE A 281 -14.13 -14.68 13.58
N ILE A 282 -15.33 -14.97 14.07
CA ILE A 282 -16.55 -14.98 13.26
C ILE A 282 -16.85 -13.57 12.73
N ASP A 283 -16.78 -12.56 13.60
CA ASP A 283 -16.99 -11.16 13.26
C ASP A 283 -15.98 -10.67 12.21
N PHE A 284 -14.71 -11.09 12.31
CA PHE A 284 -13.69 -10.81 11.30
C PHE A 284 -14.02 -11.46 9.96
N LEU A 285 -14.42 -12.74 9.94
CA LEU A 285 -14.78 -13.44 8.71
C LEU A 285 -16.01 -12.83 8.04
N LEU A 286 -17.03 -12.45 8.81
CA LEU A 286 -18.23 -11.75 8.32
C LEU A 286 -17.88 -10.37 7.75
N SER A 287 -17.04 -9.61 8.46
CA SER A 287 -16.54 -8.32 7.99
C SER A 287 -15.76 -8.47 6.69
N LEU A 288 -14.83 -9.43 6.65
CA LEU A 288 -14.00 -9.72 5.49
C LEU A 288 -14.85 -10.09 4.27
N LEU A 289 -15.83 -10.99 4.44
CA LEU A 289 -16.76 -11.38 3.39
C LEU A 289 -17.53 -10.16 2.86
N THR A 290 -18.08 -9.34 3.76
CA THR A 290 -18.86 -8.14 3.40
C THR A 290 -18.01 -7.12 2.66
N ILE A 291 -16.80 -6.85 3.14
CA ILE A 291 -15.83 -5.94 2.52
C ILE A 291 -15.48 -6.43 1.11
N ILE A 292 -15.17 -7.72 0.94
CA ILE A 292 -14.81 -8.28 -0.36
C ILE A 292 -15.98 -8.19 -1.34
N LEU A 293 -17.19 -8.58 -0.92
CA LEU A 293 -18.39 -8.53 -1.77
C LEU A 293 -18.72 -7.09 -2.19
N MET A 294 -18.72 -6.16 -1.23
CA MET A 294 -18.97 -4.75 -1.52
C MET A 294 -17.89 -4.15 -2.43
N ALA A 295 -16.61 -4.41 -2.14
CA ALA A 295 -15.50 -3.94 -2.97
C ALA A 295 -15.60 -4.48 -4.40
N LYS A 296 -16.07 -5.71 -4.59
CA LYS A 296 -16.32 -6.29 -5.91
C LYS A 296 -17.43 -5.58 -6.65
N ILE A 297 -18.55 -5.32 -6.01
CA ILE A 297 -19.68 -4.59 -6.61
C ILE A 297 -19.21 -3.19 -7.04
N LEU A 298 -18.54 -2.46 -6.16
CA LEU A 298 -18.03 -1.11 -6.44
C LEU A 298 -17.00 -1.11 -7.58
N SER A 299 -16.07 -2.09 -7.59
CA SER A 299 -15.08 -2.25 -8.66
C SER A 299 -15.73 -2.53 -10.02
N MET A 300 -16.76 -3.37 -10.07
CA MET A 300 -17.51 -3.64 -11.30
C MET A 300 -18.22 -2.38 -11.82
N ILE A 301 -18.86 -1.61 -10.93
CA ILE A 301 -19.52 -0.34 -11.28
C ILE A 301 -18.48 0.65 -11.82
N ALA A 302 -17.36 0.85 -11.12
CA ALA A 302 -16.30 1.75 -11.51
C ALA A 302 -15.71 1.39 -12.89
N SER A 303 -15.46 0.10 -13.14
CA SER A 303 -14.96 -0.39 -14.42
C SER A 303 -15.94 -0.08 -15.56
N LYS A 304 -17.24 -0.37 -15.38
CA LYS A 304 -18.27 -0.11 -16.40
C LYS A 304 -18.41 1.39 -16.71
N LEU A 305 -18.38 2.24 -15.68
CA LEU A 305 -18.42 3.69 -15.85
C LEU A 305 -17.17 4.21 -16.58
N ASN A 306 -15.99 3.71 -16.24
CA ASN A 306 -14.74 4.10 -16.88
C ASN A 306 -14.73 3.75 -18.38
N HIS A 307 -15.19 2.55 -18.76
CA HIS A 307 -15.35 2.16 -20.15
C HIS A 307 -16.30 3.07 -20.94
N THR A 308 -17.41 3.47 -20.31
CA THR A 308 -18.39 4.37 -20.92
C THR A 308 -17.82 5.77 -21.11
N PHE A 309 -17.12 6.30 -20.09
CA PHE A 309 -16.48 7.61 -20.13
C PHE A 309 -15.38 7.69 -21.20
N ILE A 310 -14.53 6.66 -21.29
CA ILE A 310 -13.48 6.60 -22.31
C ILE A 310 -14.11 6.61 -23.71
N LYS A 311 -15.14 5.80 -23.96
CA LYS A 311 -15.83 5.73 -25.25
C LYS A 311 -16.49 7.07 -25.65
N ALA A 312 -16.98 7.85 -24.68
CA ALA A 312 -17.58 9.16 -24.94
C ALA A 312 -16.53 10.26 -25.20
N SER A 313 -15.26 10.03 -24.84
CA SER A 313 -14.16 11.00 -24.96
C SER A 313 -13.25 10.81 -26.18
N THR A 314 -13.51 9.76 -26.95
CA THR A 314 -12.81 9.39 -28.20
C THR A 314 -13.73 9.62 -29.39
#